data_AF-A0A1E3PB21-F1
#
_entry.id   AF-A0A1E3PB21-F1
#
_cell.length_a   1.000
_cell.length_b   1.000
_cell.length_c   1.000
_cell.angle_alpha   90.00
_cell.angle_beta   90.00
_cell.angle_gamma   90.00
#
_symmetry.space_group_name_H-M   'P 1'
#
loop_
_entity.id
_entity.type
_entity.pdbx_description
1 polymer ?
#
loop_
_entity_poly.entity_id
_entity_poly.type
_entity_poly.pdbx_seq_one_letter_code
_entity_poly.pdbx_strand_id
1 'polypeptide(L)'
;KPARVQVDPETIPQDDAPPQTGTVFNIWYNKWSGGGNQFQLVKSKYKLNVEKDSGYTRANKIDGQKYFCLFFAKGMCTKGRKCEYLHRIPNDLDFFPQTVDCFGREKFSEYRDDMSGIGSFNTVNKTLYIGGLIIKDNTQDLLNKEFRKLGKIAKINVINNKNCGFITFKNESSAQFAKEAMFGQSLYGTDILNIKWANEDPNPAAIKAKKRQHEEETQQVVEQLL
;
A
#
# COMPACT_ATOMS: atom_id res chain seq x y z
N LYS A 1 19.63 -6.54 -12.32
CA LYS A 1 20.54 -6.14 -11.22
C LYS A 1 20.07 -6.72 -9.88
N PRO A 2 20.97 -7.02 -8.92
CA PRO A 2 20.57 -7.48 -7.59
C PRO A 2 19.87 -6.36 -6.83
N ALA A 3 18.95 -6.72 -5.93
CA ALA A 3 18.30 -5.74 -5.05
C ALA A 3 19.29 -5.12 -4.06
N ARG A 4 19.20 -3.81 -3.86
CA ARG A 4 20.08 -3.05 -2.96
C ARG A 4 19.66 -3.27 -1.50
N VAL A 5 20.62 -3.23 -0.58
CA VAL A 5 20.35 -3.07 0.86
C VAL A 5 19.93 -1.62 1.09
N GLN A 6 18.74 -1.39 1.65
CA GLN A 6 18.17 -0.04 1.78
C GLN A 6 18.68 0.67 3.02
N VAL A 7 18.77 -0.08 4.13
CA VAL A 7 19.21 0.40 5.43
C VAL A 7 20.24 -0.57 5.96
N ASP A 8 21.30 -0.05 6.57
CA ASP A 8 22.29 -0.86 7.26
C ASP A 8 21.68 -1.34 8.59
N PRO A 9 21.63 -2.68 8.85
CA PRO A 9 21.15 -3.21 10.12
C PRO A 9 21.74 -2.52 11.36
N GLU A 10 23.01 -2.11 11.32
CA GLU A 10 23.73 -1.52 12.46
C GLU A 10 23.27 -0.07 12.74
N THR A 11 22.67 0.59 11.76
CA THR A 11 22.18 1.97 11.88
C THR A 11 20.75 2.08 12.38
N ILE A 12 20.06 0.96 12.57
CA ILE A 12 18.70 0.95 13.11
C ILE A 12 18.83 1.12 14.64
N PRO A 13 18.34 2.23 15.23
CA PRO A 13 18.42 2.44 16.66
C PRO A 13 17.74 1.29 17.41
N GLN A 14 18.41 0.76 18.43
CA GLN A 14 17.89 -0.34 19.25
C GLN A 14 16.64 0.08 20.06
N ASP A 15 16.48 1.39 20.29
CA ASP A 15 15.38 2.03 21.03
C ASP A 15 14.38 2.82 20.15
N ASP A 16 14.17 2.40 18.90
CA ASP A 16 13.12 2.97 18.04
C ASP A 16 11.69 2.44 18.36
N ALA A 17 11.51 1.81 19.52
CA ALA A 17 10.18 1.41 19.98
C ALA A 17 9.35 2.68 20.23
N PRO A 18 8.19 2.85 19.58
CA PRO A 18 7.30 3.95 19.94
C PRO A 18 6.94 3.86 21.42
N PRO A 19 6.70 5.00 22.10
CA PRO A 19 6.25 4.99 23.49
C PRO A 19 5.05 4.06 23.65
N GLN A 20 5.01 3.30 24.76
CA GLN A 20 3.93 2.36 25.02
C GLN A 20 2.59 3.10 25.16
N THR A 21 1.82 3.10 24.08
CA THR A 21 0.53 3.79 23.99
C THR A 21 -0.66 2.83 23.93
N GLY A 22 -0.44 1.53 24.18
CA GLY A 22 -1.47 0.50 24.14
C GLY A 22 -1.04 -0.82 24.77
N THR A 23 -1.90 -1.83 24.68
CA THR A 23 -1.74 -3.16 25.31
C THR A 23 -1.05 -4.17 24.40
N VAL A 24 -1.23 -4.07 23.07
CA VAL A 24 -0.68 -5.01 22.10
C VAL A 24 0.32 -4.31 21.20
N PHE A 25 1.58 -4.74 21.22
CA PHE A 25 2.60 -4.25 20.31
C PHE A 25 2.55 -4.98 18.96
N ASN A 26 2.29 -4.24 17.89
CA ASN A 26 2.28 -4.74 16.53
C ASN A 26 3.68 -4.60 15.91
N ILE A 27 4.41 -5.71 15.86
CA ILE A 27 5.80 -5.79 15.37
C ILE A 27 5.91 -5.34 13.91
N TRP A 28 4.90 -5.61 13.07
CA TRP A 28 4.91 -5.27 11.64
C TRP A 28 4.75 -3.78 11.36
N TYR A 29 4.07 -3.07 12.27
CA TYR A 29 3.83 -1.63 12.16
C TYR A 29 4.65 -0.81 13.14
N ASN A 30 5.47 -1.47 13.96
CA ASN A 30 6.20 -0.88 15.09
C ASN A 30 5.30 0.09 15.87
N LYS A 31 4.14 -0.40 16.35
CA LYS A 31 3.06 0.40 16.96
C LYS A 31 2.32 -0.34 18.06
N TRP A 32 1.88 0.37 19.08
CA TRP A 32 0.97 -0.15 20.09
C TRP A 32 -0.49 -0.03 19.65
N SER A 33 -1.31 -1.01 20.00
CA SER A 33 -2.76 -1.08 19.79
C SER A 33 -3.45 -1.23 21.14
N GLY A 34 -4.65 -0.68 21.31
CA GLY A 34 -5.50 -0.92 22.50
C GLY A 34 -5.27 0.01 23.70
N GLY A 35 -4.76 1.24 23.50
CA GLY A 35 -4.76 2.27 24.53
C GLY A 35 -5.59 3.49 24.13
N GLY A 36 -6.02 4.28 25.13
CA GLY A 36 -6.95 5.41 24.96
C GLY A 36 -6.35 6.69 24.37
N ASN A 37 -5.10 6.68 23.92
CA ASN A 37 -4.47 7.86 23.32
C ASN A 37 -4.87 8.03 21.85
N GLN A 38 -5.19 9.27 21.46
CA GLN A 38 -5.43 9.63 20.07
C GLN A 38 -4.23 9.22 19.21
N PHE A 39 -4.51 8.50 18.13
CA PHE A 39 -3.51 8.04 17.18
C PHE A 39 -2.73 9.23 16.59
N GLN A 40 -1.45 9.37 16.97
CA GLN A 40 -0.56 10.36 16.37
C GLN A 40 0.19 9.73 15.20
N LEU A 41 -0.05 10.25 14.00
CA LEU A 41 0.65 9.81 12.80
C LEU A 41 2.08 10.35 12.79
N VAL A 42 3.07 9.45 12.71
CA VAL A 42 4.49 9.80 12.67
C VAL A 42 5.01 9.71 11.23
N LYS A 43 5.83 10.68 10.83
CA LYS A 43 6.49 10.70 9.52
C LYS A 43 7.48 9.54 9.42
N SER A 44 7.43 8.81 8.31
CA SER A 44 8.38 7.73 8.04
C SER A 44 9.80 8.27 7.86
N LYS A 45 10.77 7.60 8.49
CA LYS A 45 12.20 7.90 8.33
C LYS A 45 12.73 7.48 6.96
N TYR A 46 12.19 6.40 6.41
CA TYR A 46 12.65 5.79 5.17
C TYR A 46 11.60 5.89 4.07
N LYS A 47 12.04 5.90 2.81
CA LYS A 47 11.19 5.94 1.62
C LYS A 47 11.78 5.05 0.52
N LEU A 48 10.96 4.20 -0.08
CA LEU A 48 11.36 3.35 -1.20
C LEU A 48 11.76 4.21 -2.42
N ASN A 49 12.94 3.94 -2.97
CA ASN A 49 13.31 4.39 -4.31
C ASN A 49 13.26 3.20 -5.28
N VAL A 50 12.16 3.11 -6.03
CA VAL A 50 11.90 1.98 -6.93
C VAL A 50 13.05 1.71 -7.89
N GLU A 51 13.59 2.75 -8.53
CA GLU A 51 14.67 2.60 -9.51
C GLU A 51 15.97 2.11 -8.86
N LYS A 52 16.32 2.62 -7.68
CA LYS A 52 17.60 2.26 -7.01
C LYS A 52 17.51 0.93 -6.27
N ASP A 53 16.39 0.65 -5.62
CA ASP A 53 16.27 -0.43 -4.65
C ASP A 53 15.76 -1.74 -5.27
N SER A 54 15.00 -1.67 -6.36
CA SER A 54 14.44 -2.85 -7.02
C SER A 54 15.53 -3.72 -7.66
N GLY A 55 15.35 -5.03 -7.61
CA GLY A 55 16.24 -5.99 -8.23
C GLY A 55 15.89 -7.42 -7.87
N TYR A 56 16.67 -8.37 -8.36
CA TYR A 56 16.48 -9.78 -8.01
C TYR A 56 16.94 -10.06 -6.56
N THR A 57 16.25 -11.00 -5.94
CA THR A 57 16.41 -11.47 -4.56
C THR A 57 16.50 -13.00 -4.53
N ARG A 58 16.53 -13.63 -3.35
CA ARG A 58 16.43 -15.10 -3.25
C ARG A 58 15.05 -15.60 -3.65
N ALA A 59 13.99 -14.80 -3.44
CA ALA A 59 12.62 -15.13 -3.84
C ALA A 59 12.50 -15.50 -5.32
N ASN A 60 13.35 -14.91 -6.17
CA ASN A 60 13.34 -15.17 -7.61
C ASN A 60 13.71 -16.62 -7.94
N LYS A 61 14.48 -17.32 -7.08
CA LYS A 61 14.96 -18.69 -7.29
C LYS A 61 14.10 -19.77 -6.63
N ILE A 62 13.19 -19.38 -5.74
CA ILE A 62 12.30 -20.30 -5.05
C ILE A 62 11.14 -20.64 -6.00
N ASP A 63 10.67 -21.88 -5.98
CA ASP A 63 9.47 -22.27 -6.73
C ASP A 63 8.20 -22.08 -5.88
N GLY A 64 7.05 -21.90 -6.53
CA GLY A 64 5.77 -21.68 -5.86
C GLY A 64 5.42 -20.20 -5.63
N GLN A 65 4.46 -19.96 -4.72
CA GLN A 65 3.92 -18.64 -4.44
C GLN A 65 4.97 -17.73 -3.81
N LYS A 66 5.12 -16.53 -4.37
CA LYS A 66 6.08 -15.52 -3.93
C LYS A 66 5.33 -14.28 -3.47
N TYR A 67 5.82 -13.64 -2.43
CA TYR A 67 5.24 -12.41 -1.89
C TYR A 67 6.25 -11.27 -1.91
N PHE A 68 5.75 -10.04 -1.86
CA PHE A 68 6.58 -8.84 -1.80
C PHE A 68 7.15 -8.63 -0.41
N CYS A 69 8.32 -8.01 -0.35
CA CYS A 69 8.90 -7.65 0.94
C CYS A 69 8.20 -6.39 1.47
N LEU A 70 7.54 -6.49 2.63
CA LEU A 70 6.92 -5.33 3.28
C LEU A 70 7.95 -4.26 3.64
N PHE A 71 9.12 -4.67 4.14
CA PHE A 71 10.20 -3.74 4.46
C PHE A 71 10.79 -3.05 3.21
N PHE A 72 10.78 -3.73 2.06
CA PHE A 72 11.15 -3.11 0.79
C PHE A 72 10.16 -2.00 0.40
N ALA A 73 8.86 -2.28 0.50
CA ALA A 73 7.82 -1.27 0.26
C ALA A 73 8.00 -0.04 1.17
N LYS A 74 8.38 -0.26 2.43
CA LYS A 74 8.66 0.81 3.41
C LYS A 74 10.03 1.49 3.25
N GLY A 75 10.89 1.03 2.34
CA GLY A 75 12.21 1.63 2.12
C GLY A 75 13.28 1.22 3.13
N MET A 76 13.08 0.14 3.89
CA MET A 76 13.89 -0.21 5.06
C MET A 76 14.35 -1.67 5.10
N CYS A 77 14.35 -2.39 3.98
CA CYS A 77 14.85 -3.76 3.94
C CYS A 77 16.38 -3.81 4.07
N THR A 78 16.84 -4.52 5.09
CA THR A 78 18.28 -4.72 5.39
C THR A 78 18.88 -5.92 4.64
N LYS A 79 18.06 -6.80 4.07
CA LYS A 79 18.53 -8.05 3.42
C LYS A 79 18.98 -7.85 1.97
N GLY A 80 18.46 -6.85 1.26
CA GLY A 80 18.74 -6.60 -0.16
C GLY A 80 18.62 -7.87 -1.02
N ARG A 81 19.65 -8.21 -1.80
CA ARG A 81 19.69 -9.42 -2.64
C ARG A 81 19.45 -10.74 -1.88
N LYS A 82 19.72 -10.79 -0.58
CA LYS A 82 19.54 -11.98 0.27
C LYS A 82 18.11 -12.12 0.80
N CYS A 83 17.22 -11.18 0.49
CA CYS A 83 15.82 -11.25 0.93
C CYS A 83 15.09 -12.45 0.32
N GLU A 84 14.20 -13.06 1.10
CA GLU A 84 13.36 -14.19 0.69
C GLU A 84 12.05 -13.75 0.04
N TYR A 85 11.81 -12.44 0.03
CA TYR A 85 10.64 -11.79 -0.55
C TYR A 85 11.05 -10.91 -1.73
N LEU A 86 10.12 -10.67 -2.65
CA LEU A 86 10.36 -9.93 -3.90
C LEU A 86 10.65 -8.44 -3.65
N HIS A 87 11.66 -7.91 -4.35
CA HIS A 87 12.02 -6.48 -4.38
C HIS A 87 11.76 -5.89 -5.78
N ARG A 88 10.48 -5.83 -6.15
CA ARG A 88 9.99 -5.16 -7.37
C ARG A 88 8.54 -4.75 -7.14
N ILE A 89 8.02 -3.95 -8.05
CA ILE A 89 6.62 -3.52 -8.03
C ILE A 89 5.73 -4.65 -8.56
N PRO A 90 4.49 -4.81 -8.01
CA PRO A 90 3.51 -5.73 -8.56
C PRO A 90 3.16 -5.40 -10.01
N ASN A 91 3.03 -6.43 -10.85
CA ASN A 91 2.59 -6.33 -12.23
C ASN A 91 1.42 -7.27 -12.51
N ASP A 92 0.96 -7.31 -13.76
CA ASP A 92 -0.25 -8.04 -14.15
C ASP A 92 -0.08 -9.58 -14.08
N LEU A 93 1.15 -10.08 -13.99
CA LEU A 93 1.46 -11.51 -13.85
C LEU A 93 1.46 -11.98 -12.39
N ASP A 94 1.37 -11.04 -11.42
CA ASP A 94 1.37 -11.36 -10.01
C ASP A 94 -0.06 -11.66 -9.52
N PHE A 95 -0.37 -12.95 -9.39
CA PHE A 95 -1.63 -13.42 -8.84
C PHE A 95 -1.46 -13.87 -7.38
N PHE A 96 -2.44 -13.53 -6.55
CA PHE A 96 -2.50 -13.89 -5.13
C PHE A 96 -3.90 -14.42 -4.80
N PRO A 97 -4.02 -15.45 -3.93
CA PRO A 97 -5.31 -15.87 -3.41
C PRO A 97 -6.02 -14.71 -2.70
N GLN A 98 -7.34 -14.64 -2.83
CA GLN A 98 -8.14 -13.56 -2.25
C GLN A 98 -8.09 -13.51 -0.71
N THR A 99 -7.65 -14.56 -0.03
CA THR A 99 -7.51 -14.61 1.43
C THR A 99 -6.23 -13.95 1.95
N VAL A 100 -5.27 -13.64 1.07
CA VAL A 100 -3.98 -13.04 1.45
C VAL A 100 -3.71 -11.77 0.66
N ASP A 101 -2.94 -10.85 1.22
CA ASP A 101 -2.42 -9.70 0.49
C ASP A 101 -1.13 -10.04 -0.27
N CYS A 102 -0.65 -9.08 -1.08
CA CYS A 102 0.56 -9.24 -1.87
C CYS A 102 1.83 -9.42 -1.03
N PHE A 103 1.78 -9.17 0.28
CA PHE A 103 2.85 -9.38 1.23
C PHE A 103 2.77 -10.73 1.95
N GLY A 104 1.73 -11.54 1.67
CA GLY A 104 1.51 -12.86 2.26
C GLY A 104 0.84 -12.83 3.63
N ARG A 105 0.21 -11.70 3.99
CA ARG A 105 -0.54 -11.58 5.25
C ARG A 105 -2.01 -11.91 5.01
N GLU A 106 -2.63 -12.57 5.97
CA GLU A 106 -4.05 -12.92 5.90
C GLU A 106 -4.93 -11.65 5.94
N LYS A 107 -5.92 -11.61 5.06
CA LYS A 107 -7.00 -10.61 5.08
C LYS A 107 -8.09 -11.05 6.06
N PHE A 108 -8.91 -10.10 6.48
CA PHE A 108 -10.00 -10.34 7.43
C PHE A 108 -11.35 -10.46 6.69
N SER A 109 -12.39 -10.94 7.37
CA SER A 109 -13.75 -10.94 6.81
C SER A 109 -14.26 -9.51 6.59
N GLU A 110 -14.04 -8.64 7.58
CA GLU A 110 -14.50 -7.25 7.58
C GLU A 110 -13.32 -6.27 7.60
N TYR A 111 -13.56 -5.07 7.09
CA TYR A 111 -12.63 -3.96 7.30
C TYR A 111 -12.69 -3.49 8.75
N ARG A 112 -11.60 -2.88 9.21
CA ARG A 112 -11.62 -2.12 10.48
C ARG A 112 -12.50 -0.88 10.30
N ASP A 113 -13.15 -0.44 11.38
CA ASP A 113 -13.99 0.77 11.40
C ASP A 113 -13.30 2.01 10.83
N ASP A 114 -12.00 2.14 11.07
CA ASP A 114 -11.20 3.26 10.62
C ASP A 114 -10.61 3.07 9.20
N MET A 115 -10.98 2.00 8.50
CA MET A 115 -10.50 1.58 7.18
C MET A 115 -8.97 1.40 7.07
N SER A 116 -8.29 1.25 8.21
CA SER A 116 -6.88 0.87 8.26
C SER A 116 -6.71 -0.65 8.13
N GLY A 117 -5.49 -1.15 8.36
CA GLY A 117 -5.21 -2.59 8.36
C GLY A 117 -5.06 -3.21 6.96
N ILE A 118 -5.11 -4.54 6.90
CA ILE A 118 -4.71 -5.31 5.70
C ILE A 118 -5.80 -5.23 4.62
N GLY A 119 -7.06 -5.33 5.02
CA GLY A 119 -8.24 -5.28 4.14
C GLY A 119 -9.12 -6.51 4.32
N SER A 120 -10.21 -6.56 3.56
CA SER A 120 -11.17 -7.67 3.59
C SER A 120 -10.92 -8.65 2.44
N PHE A 121 -11.15 -9.95 2.67
CA PHE A 121 -11.23 -10.93 1.58
C PHE A 121 -12.62 -10.97 0.93
N ASN A 122 -13.67 -10.39 1.53
CA ASN A 122 -15.01 -10.37 0.93
C ASN A 122 -15.14 -9.36 -0.22
N THR A 123 -14.25 -8.36 -0.28
CA THR A 123 -14.32 -7.29 -1.28
C THR A 123 -12.95 -7.02 -1.88
N VAL A 124 -12.87 -7.00 -3.21
CA VAL A 124 -11.68 -6.53 -3.93
C VAL A 124 -11.68 -5.01 -3.95
N ASN A 125 -10.76 -4.38 -3.23
CA ASN A 125 -10.64 -2.93 -3.18
C ASN A 125 -9.33 -2.46 -3.82
N LYS A 126 -9.48 -1.71 -4.92
CA LYS A 126 -8.35 -1.16 -5.69
C LYS A 126 -8.13 0.33 -5.42
N THR A 127 -8.89 0.93 -4.51
CA THR A 127 -8.91 2.38 -4.27
C THR A 127 -8.40 2.72 -2.87
N LEU A 128 -7.46 3.66 -2.82
CA LEU A 128 -6.87 4.18 -1.59
C LEU A 128 -7.39 5.58 -1.30
N TYR A 129 -7.74 5.82 -0.03
CA TYR A 129 -7.94 7.15 0.51
C TYR A 129 -6.59 7.73 0.97
N ILE A 130 -6.32 8.97 0.57
CA ILE A 130 -5.12 9.73 0.88
C ILE A 130 -5.53 10.92 1.75
N GLY A 131 -5.31 10.84 3.06
CA GLY A 131 -5.56 11.92 4.00
C GLY A 131 -4.29 12.66 4.40
N GLY A 132 -4.45 13.82 5.05
CA GLY A 132 -3.31 14.63 5.52
C GLY A 132 -2.58 15.37 4.40
N LEU A 133 -3.24 15.60 3.26
CA LEU A 133 -2.66 16.35 2.15
C LEU A 133 -2.66 17.85 2.46
N ILE A 134 -1.56 18.51 2.14
CA ILE A 134 -1.53 19.96 2.00
C ILE A 134 -1.82 20.27 0.53
N ILE A 135 -2.99 20.85 0.24
CA ILE A 135 -3.42 21.10 -1.13
C ILE A 135 -2.74 22.34 -1.70
N LYS A 136 -2.02 22.12 -2.80
CA LYS A 136 -1.42 23.13 -3.70
C LYS A 136 -1.82 22.83 -5.14
N ASP A 137 -1.59 23.76 -6.05
CA ASP A 137 -1.97 23.65 -7.47
C ASP A 137 -1.42 22.39 -8.16
N ASN A 138 -0.23 21.93 -7.76
CA ASN A 138 0.43 20.76 -8.34
C ASN A 138 0.17 19.43 -7.60
N THR A 139 -0.77 19.38 -6.66
CA THR A 139 -0.98 18.20 -5.79
C THR A 139 -1.34 16.96 -6.60
N GLN A 140 -2.25 17.09 -7.57
CA GLN A 140 -2.68 15.97 -8.38
C GLN A 140 -1.54 15.40 -9.24
N ASP A 141 -0.72 16.27 -9.84
CA ASP A 141 0.43 15.86 -10.64
C ASP A 141 1.50 15.18 -9.79
N LEU A 142 1.72 15.68 -8.57
CA LEU A 142 2.68 15.10 -7.64
C LEU A 142 2.21 13.73 -7.13
N LEU A 143 0.92 13.59 -6.79
CA LEU A 143 0.31 12.30 -6.48
C LEU A 143 0.47 11.32 -7.65
N ASN A 144 0.17 11.75 -8.87
CA ASN A 144 0.36 10.92 -10.05
C ASN A 144 1.83 10.49 -10.21
N LYS A 145 2.78 11.44 -10.10
CA LYS A 145 4.22 11.19 -10.23
C LYS A 145 4.74 10.19 -9.20
N GLU A 146 4.29 10.26 -7.96
CA GLU A 146 4.75 9.38 -6.89
C GLU A 146 4.06 8.00 -6.94
N PHE A 147 2.73 7.96 -7.10
CA PHE A 147 1.98 6.71 -7.05
C PHE A 147 2.12 5.87 -8.34
N ARG A 148 2.37 6.48 -9.51
CA ARG A 148 2.58 5.72 -10.76
C ARG A 148 3.83 4.84 -10.72
N LYS A 149 4.78 5.15 -9.85
CA LYS A 149 5.98 4.34 -9.61
C LYS A 149 5.64 3.02 -8.90
N LEU A 150 4.49 2.95 -8.25
CA LEU A 150 4.06 1.82 -7.41
C LEU A 150 3.02 0.92 -8.10
N GLY A 151 2.58 1.28 -9.30
CA GLY A 151 1.66 0.48 -10.10
C GLY A 151 0.90 1.31 -11.13
N LYS A 152 0.15 0.62 -12.00
CA LYS A 152 -0.69 1.26 -13.02
C LYS A 152 -1.91 1.90 -12.36
N ILE A 153 -2.02 3.23 -12.49
CA ILE A 153 -3.15 4.00 -11.98
C ILE A 153 -4.30 3.97 -12.99
N ALA A 154 -5.52 3.75 -12.51
CA ALA A 154 -6.75 3.84 -13.28
C ALA A 154 -7.42 5.22 -13.14
N LYS A 155 -7.46 5.77 -11.92
CA LYS A 155 -8.11 7.06 -11.64
C LYS A 155 -7.42 7.77 -10.47
N ILE A 156 -7.34 9.10 -10.55
CA ILE A 156 -6.97 9.98 -9.44
C ILE A 156 -8.08 11.02 -9.30
N ASN A 157 -8.48 11.29 -8.06
CA ASN A 157 -9.42 12.35 -7.73
C ASN A 157 -8.94 13.08 -6.47
N VAL A 158 -8.78 14.39 -6.53
CA VAL A 158 -8.39 15.22 -5.38
C VAL A 158 -9.57 16.09 -4.99
N ILE A 159 -9.93 16.06 -3.70
CA ILE A 159 -11.01 16.87 -3.14
C ILE A 159 -10.39 17.96 -2.27
N ASN A 160 -10.17 19.13 -2.87
CA ASN A 160 -9.47 20.26 -2.25
C ASN A 160 -10.09 20.66 -0.91
N ASN A 161 -11.43 20.79 -0.84
CA ASN A 161 -12.13 21.25 0.36
C ASN A 161 -12.01 20.28 1.55
N LYS A 162 -11.67 19.01 1.29
CA LYS A 162 -11.49 17.98 2.33
C LYS A 162 -10.03 17.62 2.56
N ASN A 163 -9.10 18.30 1.88
CA ASN A 163 -7.66 18.02 1.96
C ASN A 163 -7.36 16.52 1.80
N CYS A 164 -8.05 15.87 0.87
CA CYS A 164 -7.93 14.43 0.65
C CYS A 164 -7.93 14.07 -0.84
N GLY A 165 -7.41 12.88 -1.14
CA GLY A 165 -7.37 12.33 -2.49
C GLY A 165 -7.79 10.88 -2.49
N PHE A 166 -8.14 10.40 -3.67
CA PHE A 166 -8.49 9.01 -3.95
C PHE A 166 -7.68 8.55 -5.16
N ILE A 167 -7.02 7.40 -5.01
CA ILE A 167 -6.24 6.80 -6.09
C ILE A 167 -6.72 5.37 -6.30
N THR A 168 -7.23 5.10 -7.49
CA THR A 168 -7.65 3.77 -7.91
C THR A 168 -6.56 3.17 -8.80
N PHE A 169 -6.04 2.00 -8.43
CA PHE A 169 -5.10 1.23 -9.22
C PHE A 169 -5.83 0.24 -10.15
N LYS A 170 -5.15 -0.24 -11.20
CA LYS A 170 -5.68 -1.33 -12.03
C LYS A 170 -5.70 -2.67 -11.29
N ASN A 171 -4.69 -2.94 -10.47
CA ASN A 171 -4.52 -4.20 -9.76
C ASN A 171 -4.66 -3.98 -8.24
N GLU A 172 -5.30 -4.92 -7.54
CA GLU A 172 -5.42 -4.89 -6.08
C GLU A 172 -4.04 -4.95 -5.42
N SER A 173 -3.14 -5.80 -5.93
CA SER A 173 -1.77 -5.94 -5.43
C SER A 173 -0.99 -4.62 -5.45
N SER A 174 -1.16 -3.80 -6.50
CA SER A 174 -0.57 -2.46 -6.55
C SER A 174 -1.15 -1.52 -5.49
N ALA A 175 -2.46 -1.58 -5.22
CA ALA A 175 -3.09 -0.79 -4.16
C ALA A 175 -2.60 -1.21 -2.77
N GLN A 176 -2.55 -2.52 -2.49
CA GLN A 176 -2.00 -3.06 -1.25
C GLN A 176 -0.54 -2.63 -1.04
N PHE A 177 0.28 -2.74 -2.09
CA PHE A 177 1.69 -2.32 -2.05
C PHE A 177 1.84 -0.82 -1.83
N ALA A 178 1.11 0.00 -2.59
CA ALA A 178 1.20 1.45 -2.50
C ALA A 178 0.70 1.98 -1.15
N LYS A 179 -0.32 1.35 -0.56
CA LYS A 179 -0.80 1.68 0.79
C LYS A 179 0.31 1.58 1.81
N GLU A 180 1.06 0.48 1.82
CA GLU A 180 2.15 0.27 2.79
C GLU A 180 3.38 1.13 2.52
N ALA A 181 3.66 1.43 1.24
CA ALA A 181 4.81 2.24 0.82
C ALA A 181 4.62 3.74 1.10
N MET A 182 3.40 4.26 0.93
CA MET A 182 3.09 5.69 1.06
C MET A 182 2.57 6.08 2.45
N PHE A 183 2.25 5.12 3.31
CA PHE A 183 1.81 5.41 4.68
C PHE A 183 2.89 6.14 5.49
N GLY A 184 2.54 7.29 6.05
CA GLY A 184 3.47 8.14 6.83
C GLY A 184 4.52 8.86 5.97
N GLN A 185 4.45 8.76 4.64
CA GLN A 185 5.28 9.55 3.74
C GLN A 185 4.80 11.00 3.68
N SER A 186 5.54 11.82 2.94
CA SER A 186 5.27 13.24 2.77
C SER A 186 5.47 13.61 1.29
N LEU A 187 4.61 14.48 0.75
CA LEU A 187 4.77 15.05 -0.58
C LEU A 187 5.60 16.34 -0.57
N TYR A 188 5.43 17.18 0.45
CA TYR A 188 6.01 18.52 0.54
C TYR A 188 7.00 18.69 1.70
N GLY A 189 7.32 17.63 2.43
CA GLY A 189 8.22 17.62 3.58
C GLY A 189 7.51 17.87 4.92
N THR A 190 6.43 18.65 4.93
CA THR A 190 5.71 19.05 6.16
C THR A 190 4.42 18.28 6.38
N ASP A 191 3.80 17.76 5.31
CA ASP A 191 2.64 16.89 5.36
C ASP A 191 3.01 15.47 5.81
N ILE A 192 2.06 14.76 6.43
CA ILE A 192 2.20 13.34 6.75
C ILE A 192 0.97 12.61 6.22
N LEU A 193 1.18 11.79 5.21
CA LEU A 193 0.10 11.12 4.49
C LEU A 193 -0.48 9.96 5.32
N ASN A 194 -1.79 10.00 5.52
CA ASN A 194 -2.55 8.90 6.12
C ASN A 194 -3.22 8.09 5.01
N ILE A 195 -2.71 6.88 4.76
CA ILE A 195 -3.20 6.03 3.66
C ILE A 195 -4.11 4.93 4.20
N LYS A 196 -5.35 4.88 3.73
CA LYS A 196 -6.38 3.94 4.16
C LYS A 196 -7.09 3.33 2.97
N TRP A 197 -7.83 2.24 3.20
CA TRP A 197 -8.75 1.73 2.21
C TRP A 197 -9.87 2.75 1.98
N ALA A 198 -10.24 2.97 0.72
CA ALA A 198 -11.37 3.85 0.42
C ALA A 198 -12.70 3.12 0.68
N ASN A 199 -13.65 3.84 1.26
CA ASN A 199 -15.05 3.45 1.22
C ASN A 199 -15.60 3.55 -0.21
N GLU A 200 -16.78 3.00 -0.42
CA GLU A 200 -17.49 3.17 -1.68
C GLU A 200 -17.77 4.66 -1.97
N ASP A 201 -17.65 5.04 -3.24
CA ASP A 201 -17.95 6.40 -3.67
C ASP A 201 -19.48 6.61 -3.65
N PRO A 202 -20.01 7.53 -2.82
CA PRO A 202 -21.45 7.74 -2.71
C PRO A 202 -22.06 8.42 -3.95
N ASN A 203 -21.24 8.90 -4.89
CA ASN A 203 -21.73 9.53 -6.11
C ASN A 203 -22.49 8.50 -6.99
N PRO A 204 -23.79 8.72 -7.31
CA PRO A 204 -24.58 7.80 -8.13
C PRO A 204 -23.94 7.48 -9.49
N ALA A 205 -23.25 8.44 -10.11
CA ALA A 205 -22.56 8.22 -11.38
C ALA A 205 -21.36 7.26 -11.22
N ALA A 206 -20.63 7.37 -10.11
CA ALA A 206 -19.51 6.48 -9.80
C ALA A 206 -20.00 5.06 -9.48
N ILE A 207 -21.11 4.93 -8.75
CA ILE A 207 -21.75 3.64 -8.45
C ILE A 207 -22.18 2.95 -9.75
N LYS A 208 -22.87 3.67 -10.65
CA LYS A 208 -23.30 3.14 -11.94
C LYS A 208 -22.12 2.73 -12.82
N ALA A 209 -21.05 3.52 -12.85
CA ALA A 209 -19.83 3.21 -13.59
C ALA A 209 -19.12 1.97 -13.05
N LYS A 210 -19.01 1.84 -11.72
CA LYS A 210 -18.42 0.67 -11.05
C LYS A 210 -19.23 -0.59 -11.33
N LYS A 211 -20.56 -0.50 -11.28
CA LYS A 211 -21.46 -1.63 -11.61
C LYS A 211 -21.27 -2.09 -13.06
N ARG A 212 -21.26 -1.16 -14.02
CA ARG A 212 -21.02 -1.47 -15.43
C ARG A 212 -19.66 -2.14 -15.65
N GLN A 213 -18.61 -1.60 -15.04
CA GLN A 213 -17.27 -2.18 -15.14
C GLN A 213 -17.22 -3.60 -14.57
N HIS A 214 -17.90 -3.85 -13.44
CA HIS A 214 -17.98 -5.18 -12.85
C HIS A 214 -18.74 -6.17 -13.73
N GLU A 215 -19.82 -5.73 -14.39
CA GLU A 215 -20.56 -6.55 -15.36
C GLU A 215 -19.68 -6.89 -16.58
N GLU A 216 -18.94 -5.93 -17.13
CA GLU A 216 -17.99 -6.14 -18.23
C GLU A 216 -16.85 -7.10 -17.84
N GLU A 217 -16.24 -6.93 -16.66
CA GLU A 217 -15.18 -7.82 -16.14
C GLU A 217 -15.72 -9.24 -15.94
N THR A 218 -16.94 -9.38 -15.42
CA THR A 218 -17.59 -10.69 -15.22
C THR A 218 -17.86 -11.39 -16.55
N GLN A 219 -18.35 -10.65 -17.56
CA GLN A 219 -18.57 -11.19 -18.90
C GLN A 219 -17.27 -11.71 -19.52
N GLN A 220 -16.18 -10.93 -19.46
CA GLN A 220 -14.88 -11.34 -19.98
C GLN A 220 -14.35 -12.61 -19.31
N VAL A 221 -14.52 -12.75 -17.99
CA VAL A 221 -14.11 -13.96 -17.27
C VAL A 221 -14.94 -15.17 -17.71
N VAL A 222 -16.26 -15.00 -17.88
CA VAL A 222 -17.13 -16.08 -18.37
C VAL A 222 -16.74 -16.51 -19.79
N GLU A 223 -16.47 -15.55 -20.68
CA GLU A 223 -16.01 -15.85 -22.04
C GLU A 223 -14.67 -16.60 -22.08
N GLN A 224 -13.76 -16.34 -21.15
CA GLN A 224 -12.48 -17.06 -21.05
C GLN A 224 -12.61 -18.51 -20.52
N LEU A 225 -13.75 -18.85 -19.91
CA LEU A 225 -14.03 -20.17 -19.36
C LEU A 225 -14.82 -21.08 -20.31
N LEU A 226 -15.35 -20.53 -21.41
CA LEU A 226 -16.05 -21.23 -22.48
C LEU A 226 -15.08 -21.65 -23.60
#